data_AF-A0A7Y3P5R3-F1
#
_entry.id   AF-A0A7Y3P5R3-F1
#
_cell.length_a   1.000
_cell.length_b   1.000
_cell.length_c   1.000
_cell.angle_alpha   90.00
_cell.angle_beta   90.00
_cell.angle_gamma   90.00
#
_symmetry.space_group_name_H-M   'P 1'
#
loop_
_entity.id
_entity.type
_entity.pdbx_description
1 polymer ?
#
loop_
_entity_poly.entity_id
_entity_poly.type
_entity_poly.pdbx_seq_one_letter_code
_entity_poly.pdbx_strand_id
1 'polypeptide(L)'
;VQAVGLPIHARTPGALNPAVRQSNIYSTICVSGYSTSVRPKESYTESLKFAQLDHGYNLHGDTSAAHYEEDHLIPLEVGGSPTSVKNLWPEPRNVIWSAQRKDRLENLAHRLVCSGALSLAAAQRMFAENWIAGYRHYVEG
;
A
#
# COMPACT_ATOMS: atom_id res chain seq x y z
N VAL A 1 -4.31 19.36 8.63
CA VAL A 1 -3.00 18.67 8.55
C VAL A 1 -3.24 17.25 8.08
N GLN A 2 -2.49 16.78 7.09
CA GLN A 2 -2.55 15.38 6.69
C GLN A 2 -2.08 14.51 7.87
N ALA A 3 -2.79 13.41 8.16
CA ALA A 3 -2.41 12.54 9.26
C ALA A 3 -1.03 11.92 8.98
N VAL A 4 -0.16 11.89 10.00
CA VAL A 4 1.07 11.12 9.95
C VAL A 4 0.70 9.66 9.72
N GLY A 5 1.26 9.04 8.68
CA GLY A 5 0.88 7.70 8.18
C GLY A 5 0.16 7.69 6.83
N LEU A 6 -0.15 8.85 6.24
CA LEU A 6 -0.58 8.92 4.83
C LEU A 6 0.59 9.36 3.93
N PRO A 7 0.65 8.89 2.67
CA PRO A 7 1.63 9.37 1.72
C PRO A 7 1.36 10.82 1.31
N ILE A 8 2.34 11.47 0.70
CA ILE A 8 2.11 12.77 0.05
C ILE A 8 1.32 12.48 -1.25
N HIS A 9 0.00 12.66 -1.25
CA HIS A 9 -0.87 12.27 -2.38
C HIS A 9 -0.45 12.85 -3.74
N ALA A 10 0.12 14.07 -3.76
CA ALA A 10 0.62 14.67 -5.00
C ALA A 10 1.77 13.87 -5.64
N ARG A 11 2.51 13.08 -4.85
CA ARG A 11 3.64 12.24 -5.29
C ARG A 11 3.23 10.77 -5.42
N THR A 12 2.44 10.28 -4.48
CA THR A 12 1.97 8.88 -4.43
C THR A 12 0.43 8.86 -4.38
N PRO A 13 -0.25 9.12 -5.52
CA PRO A 13 -1.73 9.11 -5.60
C PRO A 13 -2.33 7.70 -5.66
N GLY A 14 -1.50 6.66 -5.78
CA GLY A 14 -1.89 5.29 -6.07
C GLY A 14 -1.78 4.96 -7.55
N ALA A 15 -1.38 3.73 -7.85
CA ALA A 15 -1.40 3.20 -9.23
C ALA A 15 -1.80 1.73 -9.21
N LEU A 16 -2.59 1.31 -10.21
CA LEU A 16 -3.09 -0.06 -10.34
C LEU A 16 -2.16 -0.93 -11.18
N ASN A 17 -2.18 -2.23 -10.92
CA ASN A 17 -1.60 -3.24 -11.81
C ASN A 17 -2.59 -3.55 -12.94
N PRO A 18 -2.27 -3.24 -14.21
CA PRO A 18 -3.19 -3.46 -15.34
C PRO A 18 -3.49 -4.94 -15.62
N ALA A 19 -2.70 -5.86 -15.05
CA ALA A 19 -2.93 -7.30 -15.11
C ALA A 19 -4.00 -7.80 -14.13
N VAL A 20 -4.40 -6.99 -13.14
CA VAL A 20 -5.41 -7.35 -12.14
C VAL A 20 -6.71 -6.62 -12.43
N ARG A 21 -7.79 -7.38 -12.60
CA ARG A 21 -9.14 -6.90 -12.88
C ARG A 21 -10.14 -7.71 -12.05
N GLN A 22 -11.31 -7.14 -11.80
CA GLN A 22 -12.36 -7.84 -11.06
C GLN A 22 -12.69 -9.23 -11.63
N SER A 23 -12.66 -9.37 -12.97
CA SER A 23 -12.98 -10.61 -13.67
C SER A 23 -11.91 -11.71 -13.55
N ASN A 24 -10.70 -11.39 -13.07
CA ASN A 24 -9.60 -12.34 -12.98
C ASN A 24 -8.97 -12.43 -11.57
N ILE A 25 -9.66 -11.97 -10.53
CA ILE A 25 -9.13 -12.02 -9.14
C ILE A 25 -8.80 -13.45 -8.71
N TYR A 26 -9.58 -14.43 -9.16
CA TYR A 26 -9.38 -15.86 -8.84
C TYR A 26 -8.22 -16.53 -9.58
N SER A 27 -7.61 -15.85 -10.56
CA SER A 27 -6.37 -16.27 -11.21
C SER A 27 -5.21 -15.31 -10.95
N THR A 28 -5.40 -14.33 -10.06
CA THR A 28 -4.40 -13.32 -9.69
C THR A 28 -4.32 -13.21 -8.17
N ILE A 29 -4.83 -12.12 -7.58
CA ILE A 29 -4.67 -11.78 -6.16
C ILE A 29 -5.24 -12.82 -5.20
N CYS A 30 -6.22 -13.62 -5.61
CA CYS A 30 -6.80 -14.68 -4.77
C CYS A 30 -6.12 -16.05 -4.94
N VAL A 31 -4.96 -16.09 -5.59
CA VAL A 31 -4.13 -17.30 -5.72
C VAL A 31 -2.93 -17.18 -4.78
N SER A 32 -2.63 -18.27 -4.07
CA SER A 32 -1.48 -18.33 -3.17
C SER A 32 -0.18 -17.96 -3.88
N GLY A 33 0.61 -17.07 -3.27
CA GLY A 33 1.91 -16.65 -3.78
C GLY A 33 1.88 -15.56 -4.87
N TYR A 34 0.71 -15.06 -5.27
CA TYR A 34 0.60 -14.03 -6.30
C TYR A 34 1.43 -12.78 -5.97
N SER A 35 1.22 -12.18 -4.79
CA SER A 35 1.95 -10.97 -4.36
C SER A 35 3.46 -11.19 -4.33
N THR A 36 3.92 -12.36 -3.86
CA THR A 36 5.34 -12.74 -3.91
C THR A 36 5.88 -12.77 -5.33
N SER A 37 5.11 -13.29 -6.29
CA SER A 37 5.53 -13.40 -7.70
C SER A 37 5.67 -12.05 -8.42
N VAL A 38 4.93 -11.02 -7.99
CA VAL A 38 4.91 -9.70 -8.63
C VAL A 38 5.70 -8.64 -7.85
N ARG A 39 6.12 -8.94 -6.61
CA ARG A 39 6.86 -8.02 -5.76
C ARG A 39 8.16 -7.59 -6.47
N PRO A 40 8.48 -6.28 -6.47
CA PRO A 40 9.76 -5.82 -7.01
C PRO A 40 10.94 -6.39 -6.22
N LYS A 41 12.13 -6.38 -6.84
CA LYS A 41 13.38 -6.73 -6.16
C LYS A 41 13.65 -5.73 -5.03
N GLU A 42 14.15 -6.24 -3.90
CA GLU A 42 14.51 -5.43 -2.74
C GLU A 42 15.47 -4.30 -3.09
N SER A 43 16.46 -4.56 -3.95
CA SER A 43 17.43 -3.54 -4.37
C SER A 43 16.81 -2.33 -5.08
N TYR A 44 15.69 -2.54 -5.79
CA TYR A 44 14.93 -1.46 -6.40
C TYR A 44 14.19 -0.63 -5.33
N THR A 45 13.46 -1.29 -4.44
CA THR A 45 12.69 -0.62 -3.38
C THR A 45 13.59 0.10 -2.38
N GLU A 46 14.75 -0.48 -2.05
CA GLU A 46 15.71 0.14 -1.14
C GLU A 46 16.29 1.43 -1.73
N SER A 47 16.75 1.37 -3.00
CA SER A 47 17.26 2.54 -3.71
C SER A 47 16.20 3.65 -3.82
N LEU A 48 14.95 3.28 -4.08
CA LEU A 48 13.83 4.22 -4.16
C LEU A 48 13.55 4.87 -2.80
N LYS A 49 13.51 4.09 -1.72
CA LYS A 49 13.25 4.55 -0.36
C LYS A 49 14.25 5.62 0.07
N PHE A 50 15.55 5.38 -0.14
CA PHE A 50 16.60 6.36 0.17
C PHE A 50 16.39 7.68 -0.58
N ALA A 51 16.11 7.62 -1.89
CA ALA A 51 15.88 8.81 -2.70
C ALA A 51 14.62 9.59 -2.26
N GLN A 52 13.54 8.88 -1.89
CA GLN A 52 12.30 9.52 -1.43
C GLN A 52 12.45 10.18 -0.06
N LEU A 53 13.18 9.55 0.87
CA LEU A 53 13.49 10.12 2.19
C LEU A 53 14.29 11.42 2.05
N ASP A 54 15.28 11.46 1.18
CA ASP A 54 16.07 12.67 0.88
C ASP A 54 15.20 13.79 0.28
N HIS A 55 14.21 13.43 -0.53
CA HIS A 55 13.36 14.38 -1.24
C HIS A 55 12.07 14.78 -0.49
N GLY A 56 11.97 14.53 0.81
CA GLY A 56 10.93 15.11 1.67
C GLY A 56 9.85 14.15 2.16
N TYR A 57 10.09 12.83 2.10
CA TYR A 57 9.29 11.87 2.87
C TYR A 57 9.79 11.67 4.31
N ASN A 58 10.96 12.20 4.66
CA ASN A 58 11.46 12.14 6.03
C ASN A 58 10.52 12.86 7.02
N LEU A 59 10.25 12.22 8.14
CA LEU A 59 9.54 12.80 9.27
C LEU A 59 10.54 13.55 10.13
N HIS A 60 10.41 14.88 10.20
CA HIS A 60 11.24 15.74 11.05
C HIS A 60 12.76 15.58 10.83
N GLY A 61 13.19 15.32 9.59
CA GLY A 61 14.61 15.11 9.26
C GLY A 61 15.11 13.67 9.46
N ASP A 62 14.26 12.74 9.89
CA ASP A 62 14.65 11.33 10.06
C ASP A 62 14.78 10.62 8.71
N THR A 63 16.01 10.39 8.28
CA THR A 63 16.37 9.65 7.06
C THR A 63 16.79 8.21 7.34
N SER A 64 16.61 7.70 8.57
CA SER A 64 16.93 6.31 8.90
C SER A 64 15.98 5.36 8.17
N ALA A 65 16.48 4.70 7.13
CA ALA A 65 15.71 3.75 6.33
C ALA A 65 15.07 2.61 7.16
N ALA A 66 15.60 2.30 8.35
CA ALA A 66 15.03 1.28 9.24
C ALA A 66 13.69 1.71 9.87
N HIS A 67 13.43 3.01 9.98
CA HIS A 67 12.17 3.54 10.52
C HIS A 67 11.03 3.58 9.49
N TYR A 68 11.32 3.20 8.24
CA TYR A 68 10.36 3.22 7.14
C TYR A 68 10.35 1.88 6.38
N GLU A 69 9.17 1.49 5.93
CA GLU A 69 8.97 0.43 4.96
C GLU A 69 8.74 1.04 3.58
N GLU A 70 9.38 0.54 2.53
CA GLU A 70 9.00 0.97 1.17
C GLU A 70 7.77 0.17 0.77
N ASP A 71 6.62 0.82 0.76
CA ASP A 71 5.35 0.11 0.69
C ASP A 71 4.39 0.66 -0.37
N HIS A 72 3.44 -0.18 -0.75
CA HIS A 72 2.43 0.13 -1.73
C HIS A 72 1.24 0.85 -1.09
N LEU A 73 0.87 2.05 -1.57
CA LEU A 73 -0.35 2.74 -1.13
C LEU A 73 -1.57 1.87 -1.39
N ILE A 74 -1.75 1.44 -2.65
CA ILE A 74 -2.70 0.38 -3.01
C ILE A 74 -1.93 -0.95 -2.93
N PRO A 75 -2.28 -1.86 -2.02
CA PRO A 75 -1.54 -3.10 -1.80
C PRO A 75 -1.54 -4.03 -3.01
N LEU A 76 -0.49 -4.85 -3.14
CA LEU A 76 -0.43 -5.91 -4.16
C LEU A 76 -1.61 -6.89 -4.02
N GLU A 77 -2.02 -7.15 -2.79
CA GLU A 77 -3.16 -8.01 -2.41
C GLU A 77 -4.51 -7.53 -2.97
N VAL A 78 -4.61 -6.26 -3.38
CA VAL A 78 -5.80 -5.69 -4.03
C VAL A 78 -5.46 -5.07 -5.39
N GLY A 79 -4.40 -5.56 -6.03
CA GLY A 79 -4.06 -5.22 -7.41
C GLY A 79 -3.37 -3.88 -7.59
N GLY A 80 -2.63 -3.40 -6.60
CA GLY A 80 -1.73 -2.26 -6.74
C GLY A 80 -0.55 -2.52 -7.67
N SER A 81 -0.02 -1.47 -8.28
CA SER A 81 1.14 -1.54 -9.16
C SER A 81 2.40 -1.89 -8.35
N PRO A 82 3.20 -2.89 -8.78
CA PRO A 82 4.36 -3.34 -8.02
C PRO A 82 5.54 -2.38 -8.04
N THR A 83 5.71 -1.61 -9.11
CA THR A 83 6.92 -0.79 -9.37
C THR A 83 6.62 0.68 -9.62
N SER A 84 5.36 1.11 -9.59
CA SER A 84 5.06 2.52 -9.83
C SER A 84 5.47 3.36 -8.62
N VAL A 85 6.31 4.37 -8.85
CA VAL A 85 6.61 5.41 -7.84
C VAL A 85 5.37 6.19 -7.40
N LYS A 86 4.28 6.15 -8.19
CA LYS A 86 2.98 6.72 -7.81
C LYS A 86 2.22 5.83 -6.83
N ASN A 87 2.65 4.59 -6.64
CA ASN A 87 2.09 3.64 -5.68
C ASN A 87 3.07 3.29 -4.56
N LEU A 88 4.35 3.62 -4.68
CA LEU A 88 5.40 3.30 -3.72
C LEU A 88 5.78 4.52 -2.89
N TRP A 89 5.96 4.35 -1.58
CA TRP A 89 6.38 5.41 -0.66
C TRP A 89 7.02 4.86 0.62
N PRO A 90 7.83 5.67 1.34
CA PRO A 90 8.39 5.28 2.63
C PRO A 90 7.31 5.42 3.72
N GLU A 91 6.69 4.29 4.08
CA GLU A 91 5.68 4.20 5.13
C GLU A 91 6.32 4.13 6.53
N PRO A 92 6.00 5.05 7.45
CA PRO A 92 6.60 5.07 8.78
C PRO A 92 6.18 3.86 9.64
N ARG A 93 7.15 3.29 10.37
CA ARG A 93 6.90 2.19 11.31
C ARG A 93 6.49 2.67 12.70
N ASN A 94 7.05 3.79 13.15
CA ASN A 94 7.02 4.23 14.56
C ASN A 94 6.00 5.35 14.81
N VAL A 95 4.79 5.20 14.28
CA VAL A 95 3.69 6.18 14.40
C VAL A 95 2.36 5.48 14.68
N ILE A 96 1.32 6.22 15.06
CA ILE A 96 0.00 5.62 15.35
C ILE A 96 -0.56 4.90 14.12
N TRP A 97 -0.53 5.55 12.96
CA TRP A 97 -0.93 4.97 11.67
C TRP A 97 0.30 4.41 10.95
N SER A 98 0.79 3.29 11.47
CA SER A 98 2.00 2.62 10.98
C SER A 98 1.72 1.59 9.88
N ALA A 99 2.79 1.18 9.19
CA ALA A 99 2.79 0.04 8.27
C ALA A 99 2.06 -1.18 8.85
N GLN A 100 2.32 -1.53 10.12
CA GLN A 100 1.66 -2.67 10.77
C GLN A 100 0.14 -2.52 10.89
N ARG A 101 -0.38 -1.29 11.07
CA ARG A 101 -1.83 -1.07 11.04
C ARG A 101 -2.35 -1.21 9.61
N LYS A 102 -1.66 -0.63 8.63
CA LYS A 102 -2.05 -0.77 7.23
C LYS A 102 -2.11 -2.25 6.84
N ASP A 103 -1.10 -3.07 7.16
CA ASP A 103 -1.07 -4.52 6.93
C ASP A 103 -2.34 -5.25 7.39
N ARG A 104 -2.90 -4.88 8.54
CA ARG A 104 -4.14 -5.51 9.04
C ARG A 104 -5.32 -5.20 8.13
N LEU A 105 -5.42 -3.97 7.63
CA LEU A 105 -6.43 -3.57 6.65
C LEU A 105 -6.17 -4.26 5.31
N GLU A 106 -4.92 -4.38 4.85
CA GLU A 106 -4.59 -5.09 3.59
C GLU A 106 -5.06 -6.53 3.62
N ASN A 107 -4.73 -7.25 4.69
CA ASN A 107 -5.13 -8.63 4.90
C ASN A 107 -6.66 -8.79 4.98
N LEU A 108 -7.36 -7.84 5.61
CA LEU A 108 -8.81 -7.87 5.68
C LEU A 108 -9.44 -7.58 4.30
N ALA A 109 -8.97 -6.53 3.62
CA ALA A 109 -9.46 -6.14 2.30
C ALA A 109 -9.26 -7.26 1.28
N HIS A 110 -8.10 -7.93 1.29
CA HIS A 110 -7.85 -9.13 0.48
C HIS A 110 -8.91 -10.20 0.70
N ARG A 111 -9.17 -10.60 1.96
CA ARG A 111 -10.18 -11.60 2.29
C ARG A 111 -11.58 -11.18 1.83
N LEU A 112 -11.93 -9.91 2.01
CA LEU A 112 -13.24 -9.39 1.57
C LEU A 112 -13.37 -9.38 0.04
N VAL A 113 -12.29 -9.06 -0.69
CA VAL A 113 -12.27 -9.12 -2.16
C VAL A 113 -12.37 -10.56 -2.64
N CYS A 114 -11.58 -11.47 -2.08
CA CYS A 114 -11.56 -12.87 -2.51
C CYS A 114 -12.83 -13.65 -2.12
N SER A 115 -13.54 -13.23 -1.07
CA SER A 115 -14.88 -13.74 -0.75
C SER A 115 -16.01 -13.09 -1.55
N GLY A 116 -15.73 -12.02 -2.30
CA GLY A 116 -16.72 -11.24 -3.03
C GLY A 116 -17.55 -10.27 -2.17
N ALA A 117 -17.26 -10.17 -0.87
CA ALA A 117 -17.91 -9.24 0.05
C ALA A 117 -17.55 -7.76 -0.21
N LEU A 118 -16.41 -7.51 -0.86
CA LEU A 118 -15.96 -6.18 -1.27
C LEU A 118 -15.50 -6.23 -2.73
N SER A 119 -15.94 -5.28 -3.56
CA SER A 119 -15.41 -5.21 -4.94
C SER A 119 -13.94 -4.78 -4.92
N LEU A 120 -13.15 -5.29 -5.88
CA LEU A 120 -11.75 -4.89 -6.09
C LEU A 120 -11.63 -3.36 -6.21
N ALA A 121 -12.52 -2.73 -6.98
CA ALA A 121 -12.50 -1.28 -7.18
C ALA A 121 -12.79 -0.49 -5.88
N ALA A 122 -13.64 -1.02 -5.00
CA ALA A 122 -13.90 -0.39 -3.70
C ALA A 122 -12.68 -0.49 -2.78
N ALA A 123 -12.02 -1.66 -2.72
CA ALA A 123 -10.78 -1.83 -1.98
C ALA A 123 -9.67 -0.90 -2.51
N GLN A 124 -9.49 -0.84 -3.82
CA GLN A 124 -8.50 0.04 -4.46
C GLN A 124 -8.72 1.52 -4.13
N ARG A 125 -9.96 2.01 -4.21
CA ARG A 125 -10.30 3.40 -3.84
C ARG A 125 -10.05 3.68 -2.37
N MET A 126 -10.45 2.77 -1.47
CA MET A 126 -10.24 2.92 -0.03
C MET A 126 -8.77 3.20 0.29
N PHE A 127 -7.85 2.44 -0.30
CA PHE A 127 -6.42 2.63 -0.12
C PHE A 127 -5.90 3.91 -0.80
N ALA A 128 -6.29 4.13 -2.06
CA ALA A 128 -5.82 5.28 -2.85
C ALA A 128 -6.23 6.64 -2.26
N GLU A 129 -7.40 6.70 -1.61
CA GLU A 129 -7.95 7.94 -1.07
C GLU A 129 -7.54 8.17 0.39
N ASN A 130 -7.80 7.20 1.27
CA ASN A 130 -7.50 7.34 2.69
C ASN A 130 -7.60 5.98 3.41
N TRP A 131 -6.50 5.23 3.42
CA TRP A 131 -6.46 3.92 4.07
C TRP A 131 -6.75 4.00 5.58
N ILE A 132 -6.46 5.13 6.25
CA ILE A 132 -6.79 5.32 7.68
C ILE A 132 -8.30 5.33 7.89
N ALA A 133 -9.05 6.03 7.03
CA ALA A 133 -10.52 5.99 7.09
C ALA A 133 -11.05 4.58 6.81
N GLY A 134 -10.44 3.87 5.86
CA GLY A 134 -10.70 2.45 5.63
C GLY A 134 -10.44 1.58 6.85
N TYR A 135 -9.32 1.78 7.54
CA TYR A 135 -8.97 1.05 8.75
C TYR A 135 -10.03 1.23 9.83
N ARG A 136 -10.43 2.48 10.09
CA ARG A 136 -11.48 2.78 11.07
C ARG A 136 -12.77 2.02 10.72
N HIS A 137 -13.23 2.15 9.48
CA HIS A 137 -14.50 1.57 9.05
C HIS A 137 -14.51 0.03 9.06
N TYR A 138 -13.44 -0.62 8.60
CA TYR A 138 -13.43 -2.07 8.41
C TYR A 138 -12.78 -2.84 9.57
N VAL A 139 -11.83 -2.25 10.29
CA VAL A 139 -11.06 -2.93 11.34
C VAL A 139 -11.52 -2.51 12.74
N GLU A 140 -11.84 -1.24 12.97
CA GLU A 140 -12.27 -0.75 14.29
C GLU A 140 -13.80 -0.84 14.48
N GLY A 141 -14.58 -0.73 13.39
CA GLY A 141 -16.05 -0.75 13.41
C GLY A 141 -16.66 0.64 13.58
#